data_AF-A0A3D0XAP5-F1
#
_entry.id   AF-A0A3D0XAP5-F1
#
_cell.length_a   1.000
_cell.length_b   1.000
_cell.length_c   1.000
_cell.angle_alpha   90.00
_cell.angle_beta   90.00
_cell.angle_gamma   90.00
#
_symmetry.space_group_name_H-M   'P 1'
#
loop_
_entity.id
_entity.type
_entity.pdbx_description
1 polymer ?
#
loop_
_entity_poly.entity_id
_entity_poly.type
_entity_poly.pdbx_seq_one_letter_code
_entity_poly.pdbx_strand_id
1 'polypeptide(L)'
;PESEENCAVMACDQVKEYLENGNIVNSVNYPAISLPRNTNDTRFCVMHKNVPELLKKVLSELNGNIENMLSKSRGEYAYTILDVAGADKADAEKIAAVDGVVRVRVI
;
A
#
# COMPACT_ATOMS: atom_id res chain seq x y z
N PRO A 1 -9.61 5.24 32.57
CA PRO A 1 -9.85 3.84 32.13
C PRO A 1 -10.46 3.75 30.72
N GLU A 2 -11.48 4.56 30.40
CA GLU A 2 -12.10 4.59 29.06
C GLU A 2 -11.13 4.98 27.93
N SER A 3 -10.17 5.89 28.19
CA SER A 3 -9.23 6.31 27.16
C SER A 3 -8.26 5.21 26.73
N GLU A 4 -7.88 4.29 27.63
CA GLU A 4 -6.99 3.16 27.28
C GLU A 4 -7.71 2.09 26.48
N GLU A 5 -8.93 1.72 26.86
CA GLU A 5 -9.74 0.75 26.11
C GLU A 5 -10.06 1.26 24.70
N ASN A 6 -10.46 2.53 24.57
CA ASN A 6 -10.71 3.15 23.27
C ASN A 6 -9.45 3.23 22.40
N CYS A 7 -8.28 3.50 23.00
CA CYS A 7 -7.00 3.47 22.28
C CYS A 7 -6.64 2.06 21.80
N ALA A 8 -6.88 1.03 22.62
CA ALA A 8 -6.60 -0.35 22.26
C ALA A 8 -7.50 -0.84 21.10
N VAL A 9 -8.81 -0.57 21.17
CA VAL A 9 -9.76 -0.91 20.10
C VAL A 9 -9.38 -0.20 18.79
N MET A 10 -9.09 1.10 18.85
CA MET A 10 -8.69 1.89 17.69
C MET A 10 -7.41 1.34 17.04
N ALA A 11 -6.40 0.96 17.84
CA ALA A 11 -5.16 0.39 17.31
C ALA A 11 -5.42 -0.94 16.59
N CYS A 12 -6.26 -1.81 17.16
CA CYS A 12 -6.66 -3.07 16.53
C CYS A 12 -7.37 -2.85 15.19
N ASP A 13 -8.32 -1.91 15.13
CA ASP A 13 -9.05 -1.60 13.90
C ASP A 13 -8.13 -1.04 12.81
N GLN A 14 -7.17 -0.19 13.19
CA GLN A 14 -6.18 0.36 12.24
C GLN A 14 -5.24 -0.73 11.71
N VAL A 15 -4.83 -1.68 12.55
CA VAL A 15 -4.04 -2.83 12.13
C VAL A 15 -4.85 -3.71 11.20
N LYS A 16 -6.14 -3.95 11.49
CA LYS A 16 -7.04 -4.69 10.63
C LYS A 16 -7.19 -4.04 9.25
N GLU A 17 -7.44 -2.73 9.20
CA GLU A 17 -7.50 -1.97 7.94
C GLU A 17 -6.22 -2.09 7.10
N TYR A 18 -5.06 -2.04 7.76
CA TYR A 18 -3.78 -2.22 7.07
C TYR A 18 -3.58 -3.66 6.56
N LEU A 19 -4.02 -4.66 7.33
CA LEU A 19 -3.84 -6.06 6.96
C LEU A 19 -4.80 -6.50 5.85
N GLU A 20 -6.08 -6.11 5.95
CA GLU A 20 -7.16 -6.55 5.06
C GLU A 20 -7.36 -5.66 3.84
N ASN A 21 -7.10 -4.36 3.95
CA ASN A 21 -7.36 -3.39 2.90
C ASN A 21 -6.12 -2.62 2.45
N GLY A 22 -5.01 -2.74 3.19
CA GLY A 22 -3.78 -2.00 2.89
C GLY A 22 -3.87 -0.51 3.24
N ASN A 23 -4.95 -0.08 3.89
CA ASN A 23 -5.17 1.31 4.27
C ASN A 23 -4.31 1.67 5.48
N ILE A 24 -3.74 2.88 5.46
CA ILE A 24 -2.99 3.43 6.58
C ILE A 24 -3.79 4.63 7.09
N VAL A 25 -4.41 4.50 8.26
CA VAL A 25 -5.23 5.59 8.83
C VAL A 25 -4.36 6.54 9.67
N ASN A 26 -3.67 6.00 10.68
CA ASN A 26 -2.81 6.77 11.57
C ASN A 26 -1.44 6.09 11.73
N SER A 27 -0.54 6.31 10.77
CA SER A 27 0.85 5.92 10.94
C SER A 27 1.69 7.10 11.37
N VAL A 28 2.62 6.87 12.29
CA VAL A 28 3.66 7.84 12.66
C VAL A 28 4.76 7.93 11.59
N ASN A 29 4.99 6.83 10.85
CA ASN A 29 6.12 6.68 9.94
C ASN A 29 5.72 6.76 8.46
N TYR A 30 4.45 6.49 8.14
CA TYR A 30 3.92 6.48 6.79
C TYR A 30 2.79 7.50 6.61
N PRO A 31 2.46 7.88 5.36
CA PRO A 31 1.35 8.78 5.08
C PRO A 31 0.01 8.09 5.32
N ALA A 32 -0.99 8.88 5.76
CA ALA A 32 -2.36 8.42 5.88
C ALA A 32 -3.00 8.28 4.49
N ILE A 33 -3.37 7.07 4.11
CA ILE A 33 -3.90 6.71 2.79
C ILE A 33 -5.03 5.70 2.94
N SER A 34 -6.13 5.94 2.24
CA SER A 34 -7.29 5.07 2.22
C SER A 34 -7.80 5.01 0.80
N LEU A 35 -7.88 3.80 0.25
CA LEU A 35 -8.44 3.53 -1.05
C LEU A 35 -9.57 2.50 -0.87
N PRO A 36 -10.82 2.80 -1.25
CA PRO A 36 -11.90 1.83 -1.23
C PRO A 36 -11.50 0.57 -2.01
N ARG A 37 -11.79 -0.61 -1.49
CA ARG A 37 -11.41 -1.88 -2.12
C ARG A 37 -12.46 -2.33 -3.13
N ASN A 38 -12.02 -2.72 -4.31
CA ASN A 38 -12.82 -3.47 -5.27
C ASN A 38 -12.62 -4.98 -5.08
N THR A 39 -13.72 -5.74 -5.11
CA THR A 39 -13.69 -7.20 -4.84
C THR A 39 -13.09 -8.03 -5.98
N ASN A 40 -12.97 -7.46 -7.18
CA ASN A 40 -12.50 -8.17 -8.38
C ASN A 40 -11.03 -7.90 -8.73
N ASP A 41 -10.39 -6.95 -8.03
CA ASP A 41 -9.04 -6.49 -8.36
C ASP A 41 -8.04 -7.03 -7.33
N THR A 42 -6.80 -7.26 -7.78
CA THR A 42 -5.70 -7.63 -6.88
C THR A 42 -5.06 -6.36 -6.37
N ARG A 43 -4.99 -6.20 -5.04
CA ARG A 43 -4.45 -4.99 -4.43
C ARG A 43 -2.97 -5.16 -4.10
N PHE A 44 -2.13 -4.33 -4.71
CA PHE A 44 -0.72 -4.20 -4.39
C PHE A 44 -0.49 -2.99 -3.51
N CYS A 45 0.18 -3.21 -2.39
CA CYS A 45 0.61 -2.18 -1.48
C CYS A 45 2.13 -2.09 -1.52
N VAL A 46 2.64 -1.00 -2.08
CA VAL A 46 4.07 -0.80 -2.33
C VAL A 46 4.59 0.30 -1.41
N MET A 47 5.49 -0.10 -0.51
CA MET A 47 6.30 0.80 0.30
C MET A 47 7.60 1.04 -0.44
N HIS A 48 7.90 2.28 -0.80
CA HIS A 48 9.10 2.62 -1.56
C HIS A 48 9.70 3.95 -1.09
N LYS A 49 10.95 4.22 -1.44
CA LYS A 49 11.57 5.52 -1.18
C LYS A 49 10.88 6.62 -1.99
N ASN A 50 10.76 7.81 -1.42
CA ASN A 50 10.19 8.97 -2.09
C ASN A 50 11.22 9.63 -3.01
N VAL A 51 11.67 8.89 -4.02
CA VAL A 51 12.61 9.37 -5.04
C VAL A 51 11.91 9.48 -6.40
N PRO A 52 12.28 10.47 -7.23
CA PRO A 52 11.75 10.59 -8.59
C PRO A 52 11.93 9.29 -9.39
N GLU A 53 11.03 9.05 -10.33
CA GLU A 53 11.05 7.91 -11.27
C GLU A 53 10.83 6.52 -10.66
N LEU A 54 11.01 6.32 -9.35
CA LEU A 54 10.81 5.01 -8.73
C LEU A 54 9.37 4.52 -8.87
N LEU A 55 8.40 5.40 -8.70
CA LEU A 55 6.99 5.06 -8.93
C LEU A 55 6.76 4.60 -10.38
N LYS A 56 7.39 5.25 -11.36
CA LYS A 56 7.26 4.87 -12.77
C LYS A 56 7.84 3.48 -13.02
N LYS A 57 8.98 3.15 -12.41
CA LYS A 57 9.59 1.81 -12.49
C LYS A 57 8.70 0.74 -11.86
N VAL A 58 8.13 1.03 -10.68
CA VAL A 58 7.17 0.12 -10.04
C VAL A 58 5.98 -0.16 -10.95
N LEU A 59 5.45 0.88 -11.60
CA LEU A 59 4.32 0.75 -12.51
C LEU A 59 4.66 -0.02 -13.79
N SER A 60 5.89 0.06 -14.30
CA SER A 60 6.29 -0.67 -15.51
C SER A 60 6.43 -2.17 -15.31
N GLU A 61 6.60 -2.64 -14.07
CA GLU A 61 6.67 -4.07 -13.76
C GLU A 61 5.29 -4.75 -13.71
N LEU A 62 4.21 -3.97 -13.64
CA LEU A 62 2.84 -4.46 -13.63
C LEU A 62 2.36 -4.75 -15.05
N ASN A 63 1.81 -5.94 -15.26
CA ASN A 63 1.30 -6.38 -16.56
C ASN A 63 -0.23 -6.29 -16.69
N GLY A 64 -0.93 -5.88 -15.63
CA GLY A 64 -2.40 -5.79 -15.60
C GLY A 64 -2.93 -4.35 -15.78
N ASN A 65 -4.26 -4.23 -15.90
CA ASN A 65 -4.91 -2.93 -15.97
C ASN A 65 -5.05 -2.33 -14.57
N ILE A 66 -4.56 -1.11 -14.36
CA ILE A 66 -4.66 -0.42 -13.08
C ILE A 66 -6.03 0.27 -13.03
N GLU A 67 -6.94 -0.29 -12.24
CA GLU A 67 -8.28 0.24 -12.05
C GLU A 67 -8.26 1.44 -11.10
N ASN A 68 -7.54 1.31 -9.99
CA ASN A 68 -7.37 2.37 -9.02
C ASN A 68 -5.92 2.47 -8.56
N MET A 69 -5.48 3.70 -8.34
CA MET A 69 -4.15 3.98 -7.82
C MET A 69 -4.22 5.16 -6.87
N LEU A 70 -3.59 5.03 -5.71
CA LEU A 70 -3.38 6.13 -4.80
C LEU A 70 -1.96 6.08 -4.27
N SER A 71 -1.24 7.19 -4.40
CA SER A 71 0.12 7.33 -3.88
C SER A 71 0.18 8.53 -2.95
N LYS A 72 0.81 8.33 -1.79
CA LYS A 72 1.19 9.42 -0.89
C LYS A 72 2.61 9.22 -0.41
N SER A 73 3.27 10.32 -0.11
CA SER A 73 4.60 10.34 0.49
C SER A 73 4.61 11.07 1.82
N ARG A 74 5.56 10.70 2.68
CA ARG A 74 5.84 11.35 3.96
C ARG A 74 7.35 11.29 4.20
N GLY A 75 8.01 12.44 4.12
CA GLY A 75 9.47 12.52 4.23
C GLY A 75 10.16 11.70 3.14
N GLU A 76 11.01 10.76 3.56
CA GLU A 76 11.83 9.92 2.68
C GLU A 76 11.10 8.68 2.14
N TYR A 77 9.89 8.39 2.63
CA TYR A 77 9.13 7.20 2.24
C TYR A 77 7.82 7.57 1.55
N ALA A 78 7.38 6.67 0.68
CA ALA A 78 6.13 6.73 -0.02
C ALA A 78 5.40 5.39 0.07
N TYR A 79 4.08 5.49 0.04
CA TYR A 79 3.18 4.37 0.08
C TYR A 79 2.19 4.50 -1.06
N THR A 80 2.14 3.47 -1.89
CA THR A 80 1.28 3.42 -3.06
C THR A 80 0.39 2.19 -2.97
N ILE A 81 -0.92 2.39 -3.07
CA ILE A 81 -1.92 1.34 -3.23
C ILE A 81 -2.32 1.30 -4.70
N LEU A 82 -2.33 0.10 -5.27
CA LEU A 82 -2.64 -0.18 -6.66
C LEU A 82 -3.66 -1.31 -6.71
N ASP A 83 -4.80 -1.07 -7.32
CA ASP A 83 -5.77 -2.11 -7.65
C ASP A 83 -5.61 -2.46 -9.11
N VAL A 84 -5.24 -3.71 -9.37
CA VAL A 84 -4.89 -4.17 -10.70
C VAL A 84 -5.78 -5.36 -11.07
N ALA A 85 -6.56 -5.19 -12.12
CA ALA A 85 -7.38 -6.25 -12.68
C ALA A 85 -6.51 -7.23 -13.46
N GLY A 86 -6.61 -8.53 -13.11
CA GLY A 86 -5.89 -9.61 -13.79
C GLY A 86 -4.38 -9.70 -13.49
N ALA A 87 -3.89 -9.02 -12.44
CA ALA A 87 -2.50 -9.14 -12.03
C ALA A 87 -2.19 -10.48 -11.35
N ASP A 88 -0.94 -10.93 -11.50
CA ASP A 88 -0.45 -12.16 -10.88
C ASP A 88 0.40 -11.87 -9.65
N LYS A 89 0.50 -12.83 -8.72
CA LYS A 89 1.41 -12.75 -7.57
C LYS A 89 2.87 -12.59 -8.00
N ALA A 90 3.23 -13.10 -9.17
CA ALA A 90 4.56 -12.93 -9.75
C ALA A 90 4.92 -11.45 -10.02
N ASP A 91 3.94 -10.57 -10.24
CA ASP A 91 4.20 -9.14 -10.45
C ASP A 91 4.67 -8.47 -9.15
N ALA A 92 4.25 -8.96 -7.99
CA ALA A 92 4.73 -8.45 -6.71
C ALA A 92 6.23 -8.71 -6.49
N GLU A 93 6.73 -9.85 -6.97
CA GLU A 93 8.15 -10.20 -6.87
C GLU A 93 9.00 -9.29 -7.76
N LYS A 94 8.52 -8.98 -8.97
CA LYS A 94 9.18 -8.02 -9.87
C LYS A 94 9.23 -6.63 -9.25
N ILE A 95 8.11 -6.15 -8.71
CA ILE A 95 8.06 -4.86 -8.01
C ILE A 95 9.02 -4.86 -6.81
N ALA A 96 9.07 -5.95 -6.03
CA ALA A 96 9.95 -6.05 -4.88
C ALA A 96 11.44 -6.05 -5.25
N ALA A 97 11.79 -6.47 -6.48
CA ALA A 97 13.14 -6.42 -7.01
C ALA A 97 13.58 -5.03 -7.49
N VAL A 98 12.67 -4.06 -7.61
CA VAL A 98 13.01 -2.69 -8.01
C VAL A 98 13.80 -1.98 -6.91
N ASP A 99 14.98 -1.47 -7.27
CA ASP A 99 15.85 -0.75 -6.34
C ASP A 99 15.15 0.47 -5.72
N GLY A 100 15.08 0.51 -4.40
CA GLY A 100 14.36 1.54 -3.63
C GLY A 100 12.96 1.13 -3.17
N VAL A 101 12.43 -0.02 -3.61
CA VAL A 101 11.26 -0.63 -2.99
C VAL A 101 11.67 -1.28 -1.67
N VAL A 102 10.95 -0.92 -0.60
CA VAL A 102 11.20 -1.42 0.76
C VAL A 102 10.40 -2.68 1.02
N ARG A 103 9.14 -2.69 0.56
CA ARG A 103 8.22 -3.81 0.77
C ARG A 103 7.07 -3.76 -0.22
N VAL A 104 6.67 -4.93 -0.70
CA VAL A 104 5.44 -5.13 -1.46
C VAL A 104 4.54 -6.09 -0.69
N ARG A 105 3.24 -5.83 -0.70
CA ARG A 105 2.21 -6.74 -0.21
C ARG A 105 1.11 -6.88 -1.26
N VAL A 106 0.54 -8.07 -1.33
CA VAL A 106 -0.61 -8.40 -2.18
C VAL A 106 -1.78 -8.78 -1.27
N ILE A 107 -2.97 -8.25 -1.55
CA ILE A 107 -4.21 -8.47 -0.78
C ILE A 107 -5.37 -8.82 -1.73
#